data_AF-A0A179DLM1-F1
#
_entry.id   AF-A0A179DLM1-F1
#
_cell.length_a   1.000
_cell.length_b   1.000
_cell.length_c   1.000
_cell.angle_alpha   90.00
_cell.angle_beta   90.00
_cell.angle_gamma   90.00
#
_symmetry.space_group_name_H-M   'P 1'
#
loop_
_entity.id
_entity.type
_entity.pdbx_description
1 polymer ?
#
loop_
_entity_poly.entity_id
_entity_poly.type
_entity_poly.pdbx_seq_one_letter_code
_entity_poly.pdbx_strand_id
1 'polypeptide(L)'
;MKRSEELTVAYEELKKTEEYLKQYINGLEEMMFITSHKVRQPVANILGISTLLDSGTNYSHEELKKIVNYLKHSAITLDNFTRELSTFMISLERKIK
;
A
#
# COMPACT_ATOMS: atom_id res chain seq x y z
N MET A 1 32.75 24.81 -29.36
CA MET A 1 32.34 23.38 -29.35
C MET A 1 32.23 22.83 -27.95
N LYS A 2 33.31 22.81 -27.16
CA LYS A 2 33.34 22.23 -25.79
C LYS A 2 32.18 22.63 -24.85
N ARG A 3 31.84 23.93 -24.75
CA ARG A 3 30.71 24.41 -23.92
C ARG A 3 29.34 23.95 -24.40
N SER A 4 29.17 23.74 -25.71
CA SER A 4 27.91 23.26 -26.28
C SER A 4 27.71 21.77 -25.98
N GLU A 5 28.80 21.00 -26.00
CA GLU A 5 28.78 19.58 -25.63
C GLU A 5 28.51 19.40 -24.14
N GLU A 6 29.19 20.18 -23.28
CA GLU A 6 28.94 20.21 -21.84
C GLU A 6 27.48 20.55 -21.50
N LEU A 7 26.88 21.51 -22.22
CA LEU A 7 25.48 21.88 -22.03
C LEU A 7 24.52 20.76 -22.45
N THR A 8 24.79 20.08 -23.55
CA THR A 8 23.96 18.95 -24.02
C THR A 8 23.98 17.81 -23.00
N VAL A 9 25.17 17.46 -22.49
CA VAL A 9 25.30 16.40 -21.46
C VAL A 9 24.53 16.77 -20.20
N ALA A 10 24.68 18.00 -19.70
CA ALA A 10 23.96 18.46 -18.52
C ALA A 10 22.43 18.44 -18.71
N TYR A 11 21.95 18.79 -19.91
CA TYR A 11 20.52 18.74 -20.24
C TYR A 11 19.97 17.31 -20.26
N GLU A 12 20.72 16.36 -20.82
CA GLU A 12 20.33 14.95 -20.84
C GLU A 12 20.28 14.35 -19.42
N GLU A 13 21.24 14.69 -18.56
CA GLU A 13 21.25 14.28 -17.15
C GLU A 13 20.07 14.87 -16.37
N LEU A 14 19.76 16.14 -16.60
CA LEU A 14 18.59 16.79 -15.99
C LEU A 14 17.31 16.08 -16.40
N LYS A 15 17.11 15.83 -17.71
CA LYS A 15 15.92 15.15 -18.22
C LYS A 15 15.75 13.74 -17.64
N LYS A 16 16.84 12.98 -17.52
CA LYS A 16 16.83 11.66 -16.88
C LYS A 16 16.41 11.75 -15.41
N THR A 17 16.91 12.77 -14.71
CA THR A 17 16.58 13.02 -13.30
C THR A 17 15.10 13.41 -13.13
N GLU A 18 14.56 14.25 -14.01
CA GLU A 18 13.15 14.62 -14.01
C GLU A 18 12.23 13.41 -14.26
N GLU A 19 12.56 12.58 -15.25
CA GLU A 19 11.83 11.34 -15.54
C GLU A 19 11.87 10.38 -14.35
N TYR A 20 13.03 10.25 -13.71
CA TYR A 20 13.22 9.46 -12.49
C TYR A 20 12.35 9.97 -11.33
N LEU A 21 12.38 11.28 -11.04
CA LEU A 21 11.60 11.88 -9.95
C LEU A 21 10.10 11.69 -10.19
N LYS A 22 9.65 11.84 -11.44
CA LYS A 22 8.25 11.62 -11.81
C LYS A 22 7.81 10.19 -11.55
N GLN A 23 8.63 9.20 -11.93
CA GLN A 23 8.33 7.79 -11.65
C GLN A 23 8.30 7.51 -10.14
N TYR A 24 9.20 8.12 -9.38
CA TYR A 24 9.24 7.99 -7.93
C TYR A 24 7.98 8.54 -7.26
N ILE A 25 7.57 9.75 -7.63
CA ILE A 25 6.35 10.40 -7.11
C ILE A 25 5.12 9.55 -7.40
N ASN A 26 4.96 9.08 -8.64
CA ASN A 26 3.85 8.18 -9.00
C ASN A 26 3.86 6.91 -8.16
N GLY A 27 5.05 6.38 -7.84
CA GLY A 27 5.19 5.23 -6.95
C GLY A 27 4.72 5.52 -5.53
N LEU A 28 5.05 6.71 -5.00
CA LEU A 28 4.58 7.15 -3.68
C LEU A 28 3.05 7.35 -3.65
N GLU A 29 2.46 7.88 -4.72
CA GLU A 29 1.01 8.04 -4.84
C GLU A 29 0.27 6.69 -4.80
N GLU A 30 0.78 5.68 -5.50
CA GLU A 30 0.22 4.32 -5.45
C GLU A 30 0.34 3.70 -4.04
N MET A 31 1.47 3.91 -3.36
CA MET A 31 1.64 3.50 -1.96
C MET A 31 0.62 4.18 -1.04
N MET A 32 0.39 5.49 -1.22
CA MET A 32 -0.65 6.21 -0.47
C MET A 32 -2.04 5.64 -0.74
N PHE A 33 -2.35 5.26 -1.99
CA PHE A 33 -3.62 4.64 -2.32
C PHE A 33 -3.80 3.29 -1.61
N ILE A 34 -2.80 2.40 -1.66
CA ILE A 34 -2.86 1.09 -1.00
C ILE A 34 -3.05 1.24 0.52
N THR A 35 -2.28 2.12 1.15
CA THR A 35 -2.37 2.33 2.62
C THR A 35 -3.67 3.01 3.05
N SER A 36 -4.11 4.04 2.33
CA SER A 36 -5.30 4.82 2.71
C SER A 36 -6.63 4.14 2.39
N HIS A 37 -6.71 3.36 1.31
CA HIS A 37 -7.94 2.72 0.86
C HIS A 37 -7.95 1.23 1.16
N LYS A 38 -6.98 0.49 0.60
CA LYS A 38 -6.99 -0.97 0.66
C LYS A 38 -6.72 -1.49 2.08
N VAL A 39 -5.73 -0.94 2.79
CA VAL A 39 -5.40 -1.36 4.18
C VAL A 39 -6.43 -0.86 5.19
N ARG A 40 -6.97 0.34 5.01
CA ARG A 40 -7.95 0.93 5.95
C ARG A 40 -9.23 0.10 6.07
N GLN A 41 -9.74 -0.44 4.98
CA GLN A 41 -10.98 -1.22 4.96
C GLN A 41 -10.93 -2.45 5.90
N PRO A 42 -10.00 -3.41 5.75
CA PRO A 42 -9.93 -4.56 6.64
C PRO A 42 -9.60 -4.18 8.08
N VAL A 43 -8.82 -3.11 8.32
CA VAL A 43 -8.58 -2.60 9.68
C VAL A 43 -9.88 -2.11 10.33
N ALA A 44 -10.68 -1.30 9.62
CA ALA A 44 -11.96 -0.83 10.12
C ALA A 44 -12.93 -1.99 10.41
N ASN A 45 -12.94 -3.02 9.55
CA ASN A 45 -13.74 -4.23 9.77
C ASN A 45 -13.28 -5.00 11.02
N ILE A 46 -11.97 -5.21 11.19
CA ILE A 46 -11.41 -5.89 12.36
C ILE A 46 -11.78 -5.15 13.64
N LEU A 47 -11.62 -3.82 13.66
CA LEU A 47 -11.98 -3.00 14.81
C LEU A 47 -13.48 -3.08 15.09
N GLY A 48 -14.33 -2.90 14.08
CA GLY A 48 -15.79 -2.96 14.25
C GLY A 48 -16.28 -4.32 14.76
N ILE A 49 -15.74 -5.42 14.22
CA ILE A 49 -16.05 -6.77 14.70
C ILE A 49 -15.54 -6.99 16.13
N SER A 50 -14.35 -6.48 16.45
CA SER A 50 -13.80 -6.58 17.81
C SER A 50 -14.67 -5.83 18.82
N THR A 51 -15.14 -4.62 18.46
CA THR A 51 -16.09 -3.85 19.29
C THR A 51 -17.42 -4.58 19.45
N LEU A 52 -17.94 -5.21 18.38
CA LEU A 52 -19.16 -6.03 18.46
C LEU A 52 -19.01 -7.20 19.44
N LEU A 53 -17.87 -7.88 19.42
CA LEU A 53 -17.56 -8.98 20.33
C LEU A 53 -17.41 -8.50 21.78
N ASP A 54 -16.76 -7.36 21.99
CA ASP A 54 -16.53 -6.76 23.31
C ASP A 54 -17.81 -6.22 23.96
N SER A 55 -18.73 -5.67 23.15
CA SER A 55 -19.99 -5.08 23.63
C SER A 55 -20.99 -6.06 24.28
N GLY A 56 -20.65 -7.36 24.34
CA GLY A 56 -21.31 -8.33 25.21
C GLY A 56 -22.72 -8.71 24.75
N THR A 57 -22.82 -9.78 23.97
CA THR A 57 -24.11 -10.39 23.58
C THR A 57 -24.04 -11.89 23.79
N ASN A 58 -25.14 -12.53 24.21
CA ASN A 58 -25.25 -13.99 24.28
C ASN A 58 -25.35 -14.58 22.86
N TYR A 59 -24.23 -14.57 22.14
CA TYR A 59 -24.15 -15.18 20.81
C TYR A 59 -24.31 -16.69 20.91
N SER A 60 -25.14 -17.26 20.06
CA SER A 60 -25.11 -18.70 19.81
C SER A 60 -23.75 -19.10 19.21
N HIS A 61 -23.42 -20.39 19.31
CA HIS A 61 -22.18 -20.91 18.71
C HIS A 61 -22.08 -20.61 17.21
N GLU A 62 -23.20 -20.72 16.48
CA GLU A 62 -23.25 -20.46 15.03
C GLU A 62 -23.06 -18.97 14.70
N GLU A 63 -23.61 -18.06 15.50
CA GLU A 63 -23.38 -16.62 15.33
C GLU A 63 -21.93 -16.26 15.61
N LEU A 64 -21.36 -16.77 16.70
CA LEU A 64 -19.96 -16.53 17.05
C LEU A 64 -19.04 -17.05 15.94
N LYS A 65 -19.30 -18.25 15.41
CA LYS A 65 -18.55 -18.82 14.29
C LYS A 65 -18.61 -17.94 13.03
N LYS A 66 -19.77 -17.36 12.72
CA LYS A 66 -19.91 -16.40 11.60
C LYS A 66 -19.09 -15.13 11.85
N ILE A 67 -19.18 -14.55 13.04
CA ILE A 67 -18.45 -13.34 13.41
C ILE A 67 -16.93 -13.57 13.31
N VAL A 68 -16.44 -14.68 13.86
CA VAL A 68 -15.02 -15.07 13.77
C VAL A 68 -14.59 -15.28 12.31
N ASN A 69 -15.44 -15.87 11.47
CA ASN A 69 -15.13 -16.02 10.04
C ASN A 69 -14.99 -14.66 9.33
N TYR A 70 -15.83 -13.66 9.63
CA TYR A 70 -15.67 -12.32 9.08
C TYR A 70 -14.40 -11.62 9.57
N LEU A 71 -14.04 -11.81 10.84
CA LEU A 71 -12.79 -11.30 11.40
C LEU A 71 -11.58 -11.92 10.67
N LYS A 72 -11.60 -13.26 10.50
CA LYS A 72 -10.56 -13.99 9.77
C LYS A 72 -10.44 -13.53 8.33
N HIS A 73 -11.56 -13.32 7.63
CA HIS A 73 -11.55 -12.83 6.26
C HIS A 73 -10.93 -11.43 6.17
N SER A 74 -11.26 -10.54 7.11
CA SER A 74 -10.67 -9.20 7.17
C SER A 74 -9.17 -9.26 7.46
N ALA A 75 -8.72 -10.12 8.37
CA ALA A 75 -7.29 -10.31 8.67
C ALA A 75 -6.51 -10.86 7.47
N ILE A 76 -7.04 -11.85 6.74
CA ILE A 76 -6.43 -12.37 5.51
C ILE A 76 -6.35 -11.29 4.43
N THR A 77 -7.40 -10.48 4.30
CA THR A 77 -7.45 -9.37 3.34
C THR A 77 -6.37 -8.33 3.65
N LEU A 78 -6.22 -7.96 4.93
CA LEU A 78 -5.15 -7.08 5.39
C LEU A 78 -3.77 -7.64 5.05
N ASP A 79 -3.53 -8.91 5.37
CA ASP A 79 -2.27 -9.61 5.13
C ASP A 79 -1.92 -9.70 3.63
N ASN A 80 -2.93 -9.83 2.76
CA ASN A 80 -2.72 -9.76 1.31
C ASN A 80 -2.31 -8.38 0.85
N PHE A 81 -2.97 -7.31 1.33
CA PHE A 81 -2.62 -5.95 0.96
C PHE A 81 -1.25 -5.51 1.49
N THR A 82 -0.86 -5.95 2.70
CA THR A 82 0.48 -5.64 3.23
C THR A 82 1.58 -6.35 2.45
N ARG A 83 1.34 -7.59 1.97
CA ARG A 83 2.25 -8.30 1.05
C ARG A 83 2.33 -7.63 -0.33
N GLU A 84 1.19 -7.22 -0.88
CA GLU A 84 1.13 -6.47 -2.15
C GLU A 84 1.96 -5.19 -2.05
N LEU A 85 1.74 -4.41 -0.97
CA LEU A 85 2.47 -3.18 -0.70
C LEU A 85 3.98 -3.43 -0.57
N SER A 86 4.38 -4.45 0.20
CA SER A 86 5.80 -4.79 0.40
C SER A 86 6.47 -5.16 -0.92
N THR A 87 5.80 -5.96 -1.75
CA THR A 87 6.28 -6.35 -3.08
C THR A 87 6.41 -5.13 -4.00
N PHE A 88 5.41 -4.25 -3.97
CA PHE A 88 5.41 -3.00 -4.72
C PHE A 88 6.60 -2.11 -4.31
N MET A 89 6.84 -1.93 -3.01
CA MET A 89 7.97 -1.15 -2.48
C MET A 89 9.32 -1.68 -2.95
N ILE A 90 9.55 -3.00 -2.86
CA ILE A 90 10.78 -3.63 -3.34
C ILE A 90 10.95 -3.40 -4.85
N SER A 91 9.86 -3.49 -5.62
CA SER A 91 9.90 -3.25 -7.07
C SER A 91 10.22 -1.79 -7.40
N LEU A 92 9.70 -0.84 -6.62
CA LEU A 92 9.96 0.57 -6.77
C LEU A 92 11.44 0.88 -6.46
N GLU A 93 11.98 0.33 -5.37
CA GLU A 93 13.42 0.45 -5.04
C GLU A 93 14.33 -0.11 -6.14
N ARG A 94 13.96 -1.24 -6.76
CA ARG A 94 14.75 -1.83 -7.87
C ARG A 94 14.69 -1.03 -9.15
N LYS A 95 13.60 -0.31 -9.42
CA LYS A 95 13.51 0.61 -10.57
C LYS A 95 14.34 1.88 -10.35
N ILE A 96 14.70 2.15 -9.10
CA ILE A 96 15.43 3.34 -8.67
C ILE A 96 16.96 3.12 -8.67
N LYS A 97 17.43 1.89 -8.47
CA LYS A 97 18.85 1.51 -8.60
C LYS A 97 19.20 1.19 -10.05
#